data_AF-A0A1Q7GS08-F1
#
_entry.id   AF-A0A1Q7GS08-F1
#
_cell.length_a   1.000
_cell.length_b   1.000
_cell.length_c   1.000
_cell.angle_alpha   90.00
_cell.angle_beta   90.00
_cell.angle_gamma   90.00
#
_symmetry.space_group_name_H-M   'P 1'
#
loop_
_entity.id
_entity.type
_entity.pdbx_description
1 polymer ?
#
loop_
_entity_poly.entity_id
_entity_poly.type
_entity_poly.pdbx_seq_one_letter_code
_entity_poly.pdbx_strand_id
1 'polypeptide(L)'
;MVLDGVAVGLGEIDSVRYDSRFNAFILDDRAVYFMRVPPKSVAILCRAIARDTLERVGVSLGKVQQVYGKVPPNSDLAWDLKLADLFLGSIIFAWDVTEGYRFANNFTPQAETALSYDVAVFFKFNQFGFQIQDQQARLARANLDVRLFPLAKSTSPDGALQPDSSALAQGLMSERFERTAKHVADNIDYYRHERIVDRMFAYGEVAAFIRELKRSGFDLESLAAEIAGETEEP
;
A
#
# COMPACT_ATOMS: atom_id res chain seq x y z
N MET A 1 -0.21 3.40 6.83
CA MET A 1 -0.52 2.98 5.44
C MET A 1 -0.79 1.48 5.32
N VAL A 2 -1.70 1.08 4.44
CA VAL A 2 -1.98 -0.34 4.10
C VAL A 2 -2.15 -0.53 2.58
N LEU A 3 -1.71 -1.68 2.08
CA LEU A 3 -2.00 -2.20 0.74
C LEU A 3 -3.15 -3.21 0.85
N ASP A 4 -4.35 -2.82 0.48
CA ASP A 4 -5.58 -3.60 0.71
C ASP A 4 -6.30 -3.98 -0.58
N GLY A 5 -7.14 -5.00 -0.47
CA GLY A 5 -7.98 -5.48 -1.56
C GLY A 5 -7.33 -6.58 -2.37
N VAL A 6 -8.12 -7.09 -3.30
CA VAL A 6 -7.82 -8.22 -4.16
C VAL A 6 -8.07 -7.82 -5.60
N ALA A 7 -7.32 -8.41 -6.52
CA ALA A 7 -7.46 -8.15 -7.94
C ALA A 7 -8.88 -8.50 -8.40
N VAL A 8 -9.47 -7.61 -9.20
CA VAL A 8 -10.74 -7.86 -9.87
C VAL A 8 -10.56 -7.72 -11.38
N GLY A 9 -11.32 -8.47 -12.17
CA GLY A 9 -11.26 -8.39 -13.64
C GLY A 9 -10.22 -9.29 -14.30
N LEU A 10 -9.57 -10.20 -13.55
CA LEU A 10 -8.70 -11.25 -14.10
C LEU A 10 -9.50 -12.44 -14.67
N GLY A 11 -10.74 -12.64 -14.22
CA GLY A 11 -11.50 -13.87 -14.49
C GLY A 11 -11.05 -15.01 -13.57
N GLU A 12 -11.58 -16.21 -13.79
CA GLU A 12 -11.12 -17.44 -13.11
C GLU A 12 -9.68 -17.77 -13.52
N ILE A 13 -8.87 -18.25 -12.58
CA ILE A 13 -7.46 -18.59 -12.78
C ILE A 13 -7.27 -20.05 -12.37
N ASP A 14 -7.05 -20.92 -13.34
CA ASP A 14 -6.91 -22.36 -13.15
C ASP A 14 -5.43 -22.79 -13.11
N SER A 15 -4.57 -22.05 -13.81
CA SER A 15 -3.13 -22.27 -13.79
C SER A 15 -2.34 -20.96 -13.80
N VAL A 16 -1.24 -20.96 -13.06
CA VAL A 16 -0.27 -19.86 -13.00
C VAL A 16 1.14 -20.43 -13.11
N ARG A 17 1.99 -19.75 -13.89
CA ARG A 17 3.42 -20.05 -13.98
C ARG A 17 4.23 -18.75 -13.89
N TYR A 18 5.32 -18.77 -13.15
CA TYR A 18 6.27 -17.65 -13.13
C TYR A 18 7.27 -17.78 -14.29
N ASP A 19 7.66 -16.64 -14.87
CA ASP A 19 8.75 -16.54 -15.84
C ASP A 19 9.74 -15.46 -15.37
N SER A 20 10.86 -15.89 -14.77
CA SER A 20 11.90 -14.99 -14.24
C SER A 20 12.52 -14.09 -15.29
N ARG A 21 12.65 -14.54 -16.54
CA ARG A 21 13.29 -13.77 -17.62
C ARG A 21 12.56 -12.45 -17.87
N PHE A 22 11.26 -12.43 -17.60
CA PHE A 22 10.40 -11.27 -17.79
C PHE A 22 9.81 -10.71 -16.50
N ASN A 23 10.11 -11.31 -15.34
CA ASN A 23 9.47 -11.01 -14.05
C ASN A 23 7.94 -10.95 -14.20
N ALA A 24 7.37 -12.06 -14.69
CA ALA A 24 5.97 -12.11 -15.09
C ALA A 24 5.28 -13.39 -14.63
N PHE A 25 3.96 -13.32 -14.45
CA PHE A 25 3.10 -14.49 -14.30
C PHE A 25 2.33 -14.74 -15.60
N ILE A 26 2.30 -15.99 -16.03
CA ILE A 26 1.48 -16.46 -17.14
C ILE A 26 0.25 -17.14 -16.55
N LEU A 27 -0.93 -16.64 -16.91
CA LEU A 27 -2.24 -17.10 -16.45
C LEU A 27 -2.89 -17.93 -17.56
N ASP A 28 -3.25 -19.18 -17.28
CA ASP A 28 -4.04 -20.07 -18.16
C ASP A 28 -3.57 -20.13 -19.62
N ASP A 29 -2.28 -19.90 -19.87
CA ASP A 29 -1.69 -19.63 -21.20
C ASP A 29 -2.45 -18.57 -22.05
N ARG A 30 -3.32 -17.77 -21.42
CA ARG A 30 -4.21 -16.79 -22.05
C ARG A 30 -3.75 -15.35 -21.86
N ALA A 31 -3.06 -15.07 -20.76
CA ALA A 31 -2.63 -13.73 -20.42
C ALA A 31 -1.30 -13.71 -19.65
N VAL A 32 -0.52 -12.65 -19.84
CA VAL A 32 0.72 -12.40 -19.11
C VAL A 32 0.56 -11.17 -18.23
N TYR A 33 0.90 -11.30 -16.94
CA TYR A 33 0.99 -10.21 -15.98
C TYR A 33 2.46 -9.85 -15.72
N PHE A 34 2.90 -8.70 -16.23
CA PHE A 34 4.26 -8.21 -16.03
C PHE A 34 4.36 -7.39 -14.75
N MET A 35 5.22 -7.79 -13.82
CA MET A 35 5.34 -7.13 -12.52
C MET A 35 6.31 -5.95 -12.58
N ARG A 36 5.89 -4.82 -12.01
CA ARG A 36 6.69 -3.60 -11.88
C ARG A 36 7.57 -3.54 -10.63
N VAL A 37 7.48 -4.56 -9.77
CA VAL A 37 8.24 -4.66 -8.52
C VAL A 37 9.31 -5.75 -8.63
N PRO A 38 10.46 -5.61 -7.94
CA PRO A 38 11.53 -6.60 -8.04
C PRO A 38 11.08 -8.01 -7.57
N PRO A 39 11.57 -9.10 -8.19
CA PRO A 39 11.19 -10.48 -7.83
C PRO A 39 11.33 -10.78 -6.33
N LYS A 40 12.42 -10.31 -5.71
CA LYS A 40 12.65 -10.44 -4.26
C LYS A 40 11.50 -9.86 -3.41
N SER A 41 10.94 -8.72 -3.85
CA SER A 41 9.78 -8.12 -3.18
C SER A 41 8.50 -8.92 -3.43
N VAL A 42 8.33 -9.49 -4.63
CA VAL A 42 7.20 -10.39 -4.95
C VAL A 42 7.24 -11.62 -4.03
N ALA A 43 8.40 -12.27 -3.89
CA ALA A 43 8.57 -13.42 -2.99
C ALA A 43 8.33 -13.06 -1.52
N ILE A 44 8.64 -11.84 -1.10
CA ILE A 44 8.28 -11.34 0.24
C ILE A 44 6.78 -11.18 0.38
N LEU A 45 6.10 -10.59 -0.62
CA LEU A 45 4.65 -10.42 -0.62
C LEU A 45 3.92 -11.77 -0.58
N CYS A 46 4.34 -12.73 -1.41
CA CYS A 46 3.77 -14.09 -1.39
C CYS A 46 3.84 -14.71 0.00
N ARG A 47 5.01 -14.72 0.65
CA ARG A 47 5.19 -15.25 2.02
C ARG A 47 4.40 -14.47 3.07
N ALA A 48 4.39 -13.14 2.98
CA ALA A 48 3.66 -12.29 3.90
C ALA A 48 2.15 -12.60 3.86
N ILE A 49 1.56 -12.65 2.67
CA ILE A 49 0.14 -12.92 2.43
C ILE A 49 -0.22 -14.38 2.75
N ALA A 50 0.69 -15.33 2.52
CA ALA A 50 0.52 -16.72 2.91
C ALA A 50 0.41 -16.88 4.44
N ARG A 51 1.29 -16.21 5.19
CA ARG A 51 1.48 -16.41 6.64
C ARG A 51 0.62 -15.53 7.54
N ASP A 52 0.18 -14.36 7.06
CA ASP A 52 -0.74 -13.51 7.83
C ASP A 52 -2.18 -13.97 7.59
N THR A 53 -2.88 -14.36 8.66
CA THR A 53 -4.27 -14.81 8.58
C THR A 53 -5.24 -13.71 8.13
N LEU A 54 -4.85 -12.46 8.28
CA LEU A 54 -5.58 -11.29 7.81
C LEU A 54 -5.01 -10.72 6.49
N GLU A 55 -4.01 -11.36 5.91
CA GLU A 55 -3.37 -11.00 4.64
C GLU A 55 -2.90 -9.54 4.57
N ARG A 56 -2.59 -8.95 5.72
CA ARG A 56 -2.23 -7.54 5.83
C ARG A 56 -0.88 -7.31 5.16
N VAL A 57 -0.69 -6.11 4.61
CA VAL A 57 0.61 -5.59 4.19
C VAL A 57 0.57 -4.09 4.42
N GLY A 58 1.43 -3.56 5.29
CA GLY A 58 1.39 -2.14 5.61
C GLY A 58 2.32 -1.74 6.73
N VAL A 59 2.28 -0.46 7.06
CA VAL A 59 3.08 0.15 8.12
C VAL A 59 2.26 1.16 8.91
N SER A 60 2.68 1.44 10.14
CA SER A 60 2.22 2.58 10.92
C SER A 60 3.43 3.35 11.41
N LEU A 61 3.45 4.65 11.16
CA LEU A 61 4.48 5.56 11.64
C LEU A 61 3.88 6.52 12.67
N GLY A 62 4.55 6.59 13.82
CA GLY A 62 4.25 7.50 14.91
C GLY A 62 5.36 7.42 15.94
N LYS A 63 5.01 7.46 17.23
CA LYS A 63 5.98 7.24 18.33
C LYS A 63 6.69 5.88 18.22
N VAL A 64 6.01 4.89 17.66
CA VAL A 64 6.54 3.57 17.34
C VAL A 64 6.38 3.34 15.84
N GLN A 65 7.37 2.72 15.20
CA GLN A 65 7.28 2.28 13.81
C GLN A 65 6.89 0.81 13.79
N GLN A 66 5.78 0.49 13.12
CA GLN A 66 5.29 -0.87 13.01
C GLN A 66 5.20 -1.31 11.55
N VAL A 67 5.51 -2.58 11.31
CA VAL A 67 5.34 -3.24 10.01
C VAL A 67 4.35 -4.39 10.22
N TYR A 68 3.26 -4.39 9.46
CA TYR A 68 2.19 -5.38 9.56
C TYR A 68 2.35 -6.49 8.54
N GLY A 69 1.65 -7.61 8.75
CA GLY A 69 1.47 -8.59 7.68
C GLY A 69 2.54 -9.66 7.53
N LYS A 70 3.32 -9.93 8.59
CA LYS A 70 4.50 -10.83 8.51
C LYS A 70 5.56 -10.38 7.47
N VAL A 71 5.49 -9.14 6.99
CA VAL A 71 6.52 -8.52 6.16
C VAL A 71 7.80 -8.32 7.01
N PRO A 72 8.98 -8.72 6.52
CA PRO A 72 10.24 -8.49 7.24
C PRO A 72 10.48 -6.98 7.46
N PRO A 73 10.66 -6.51 8.71
CA PRO A 73 10.73 -5.06 9.00
C PRO A 73 11.88 -4.29 8.34
N ASN A 74 12.93 -5.02 7.93
CA ASN A 74 14.13 -4.47 7.29
C ASN A 74 14.19 -4.76 5.78
N SER A 75 13.10 -5.24 5.17
CA SER A 75 13.02 -5.43 3.72
C SER A 75 12.89 -4.10 2.98
N ASP A 76 13.30 -4.08 1.71
CA ASP A 76 13.11 -2.92 0.83
C ASP A 76 11.63 -2.52 0.74
N LEU A 77 10.73 -3.52 0.66
CA LEU A 77 9.28 -3.31 0.74
C LEU A 77 8.86 -2.54 2.00
N ALA A 78 9.35 -2.95 3.17
CA ALA A 78 9.02 -2.29 4.43
C ALA A 78 9.58 -0.87 4.49
N TRP A 79 10.79 -0.64 3.98
CA TRP A 79 11.38 0.69 3.92
C TRP A 79 10.64 1.61 2.96
N ASP A 80 10.31 1.14 1.76
CA ASP A 80 9.54 1.91 0.78
C ASP A 80 8.15 2.28 1.33
N LEU A 81 7.47 1.36 2.04
CA LEU A 81 6.21 1.64 2.73
C LEU A 81 6.36 2.75 3.78
N LYS A 82 7.42 2.71 4.60
CA LYS A 82 7.69 3.75 5.62
C LYS A 82 7.97 5.10 4.96
N LEU A 83 8.80 5.13 3.91
CA LEU A 83 9.13 6.37 3.21
C LEU A 83 7.88 7.00 2.56
N ALA A 84 7.02 6.19 1.95
CA ALA A 84 5.78 6.69 1.37
C ALA A 84 4.78 7.17 2.44
N ASP A 85 4.66 6.47 3.57
CA ASP A 85 3.80 6.88 4.70
C ASP A 85 4.28 8.19 5.34
N LEU A 86 5.60 8.35 5.52
CA LEU A 86 6.19 9.60 5.99
C LEU A 86 5.97 10.74 5.00
N PHE A 87 6.22 10.51 3.70
CA PHE A 87 6.03 11.52 2.68
C PHE A 87 4.57 11.98 2.61
N LEU A 88 3.62 11.06 2.42
CA LEU A 88 2.21 11.43 2.36
C LEU A 88 1.73 12.04 3.68
N GLY A 89 2.16 11.50 4.82
CA GLY A 89 1.85 12.06 6.15
C GLY A 89 2.37 13.50 6.31
N SER A 90 3.58 13.79 5.82
CA SER A 90 4.15 15.14 5.88
C SER A 90 3.38 16.16 5.05
N ILE A 91 2.74 15.74 3.95
CA ILE A 91 1.80 16.58 3.20
C ILE A 91 0.58 16.88 4.08
N ILE A 92 -0.04 15.85 4.67
CA ILE A 92 -1.25 15.99 5.50
C ILE A 92 -1.06 16.95 6.66
N PHE A 93 0.06 16.81 7.37
CA PHE A 93 0.35 17.57 8.58
C PHE A 93 1.21 18.82 8.33
N ALA A 94 1.56 19.12 7.08
CA ALA A 94 2.43 20.22 6.67
C ALA A 94 3.78 20.22 7.41
N TRP A 95 4.42 19.05 7.49
CA TRP A 95 5.76 18.90 8.07
C TRP A 95 6.86 19.32 7.07
N ASP A 96 8.01 19.70 7.62
CA ASP A 96 9.21 20.21 6.93
C ASP A 96 9.79 19.26 5.88
N VAL A 97 9.50 17.96 5.96
CA VAL A 97 9.87 16.96 4.93
C VAL A 97 9.42 17.36 3.50
N THR A 98 8.38 18.19 3.39
CA THR A 98 7.87 18.67 2.08
C THR A 98 8.18 20.15 1.81
N GLU A 99 9.15 20.74 2.52
CA GLU A 99 9.58 22.11 2.28
C GLU A 99 10.09 22.30 0.85
N GLY A 100 9.57 23.33 0.16
CA GLY A 100 9.89 23.61 -1.24
C GLY A 100 9.21 22.68 -2.26
N TYR A 101 8.43 21.69 -1.82
CA TYR A 101 7.65 20.82 -2.70
C TYR A 101 6.53 21.59 -3.41
N ARG A 102 6.31 21.30 -4.70
CA ARG A 102 5.18 21.85 -5.47
C ARG A 102 4.02 20.88 -5.39
N PHE A 103 2.91 21.30 -4.81
CA PHE A 103 1.71 20.47 -4.71
C PHE A 103 0.79 20.65 -5.92
N ALA A 104 -0.09 19.67 -6.13
CA ALA A 104 -1.10 19.71 -7.18
C ALA A 104 -1.89 21.02 -7.11
N ASN A 105 -2.11 21.67 -8.26
CA ASN A 105 -2.88 22.91 -8.36
C ASN A 105 -2.35 24.05 -7.46
N ASN A 106 -1.05 24.08 -7.16
CA ASN A 106 -0.42 25.03 -6.23
C ASN A 106 -1.04 25.02 -4.82
N PHE A 107 -1.58 23.87 -4.39
CA PHE A 107 -2.14 23.72 -3.05
C PHE A 107 -1.07 24.02 -1.98
N THR A 108 -1.49 24.58 -0.86
CA THR A 108 -0.60 24.87 0.27
C THR A 108 -1.15 24.16 1.50
N PRO A 109 -0.54 23.05 1.94
CA PRO A 109 -0.89 22.42 3.21
C PRO A 109 -0.76 23.40 4.36
N GLN A 110 -1.68 23.32 5.32
CA GLN A 110 -1.67 24.18 6.49
C GLN A 110 -1.47 23.33 7.73
N ALA A 111 -0.44 23.66 8.52
CA ALA A 111 -0.23 23.07 9.82
C ALA A 111 -1.39 23.44 10.77
N GLU A 112 -1.62 22.58 11.76
CA GLU A 112 -2.52 22.87 12.87
C GLU A 112 -1.76 22.76 14.19
N THR A 113 -1.53 23.90 14.83
CA THR A 113 -0.73 24.02 16.05
C THR A 113 -1.57 24.12 17.31
N ALA A 114 -2.88 24.32 17.18
CA ALA A 114 -3.82 24.53 18.29
C ALA A 114 -4.63 23.27 18.68
N LEU A 115 -4.27 22.09 18.19
CA LEU A 115 -4.96 20.85 18.53
C LEU A 115 -4.67 20.42 19.97
N SER A 116 -5.72 20.04 20.69
CA SER A 116 -5.63 19.47 22.03
C SER A 116 -5.49 17.94 22.05
N TYR A 117 -5.46 17.31 20.88
CA TYR A 117 -5.43 15.87 20.66
C TYR A 117 -4.50 15.49 19.50
N ASP A 118 -4.02 14.25 19.52
CA ASP A 118 -3.19 13.69 18.46
C ASP A 118 -4.08 13.17 17.31
N VAL A 119 -3.59 13.22 16.06
CA VAL A 119 -4.31 12.73 14.88
C VAL A 119 -3.43 11.73 14.13
N ALA A 120 -4.00 10.59 13.75
CA ALA A 120 -3.40 9.68 12.78
C ALA A 120 -4.04 9.88 11.40
N VAL A 121 -3.24 9.67 10.36
CA VAL A 121 -3.74 9.50 9.00
C VAL A 121 -3.56 8.04 8.58
N PHE A 122 -4.57 7.50 7.91
CA PHE A 122 -4.61 6.16 7.36
C PHE A 122 -4.74 6.23 5.85
N PHE A 123 -3.63 5.92 5.16
CA PHE A 123 -3.58 5.74 3.71
C PHE A 123 -3.91 4.29 3.36
N LYS A 124 -4.93 4.08 2.54
CA LYS A 124 -5.38 2.76 2.09
C LYS A 124 -5.37 2.71 0.56
N PHE A 125 -4.38 2.03 0.00
CA PHE A 125 -4.32 1.75 -1.44
C PHE A 125 -5.22 0.55 -1.73
N ASN A 126 -6.19 0.67 -2.64
CA ASN A 126 -7.22 -0.35 -2.86
C ASN A 126 -7.85 -0.28 -4.26
N GLN A 127 -8.91 -1.08 -4.47
CA GLN A 127 -9.69 -1.16 -5.71
C GLN A 127 -8.84 -1.44 -6.96
N PHE A 128 -7.88 -2.37 -6.84
CA PHE A 128 -7.03 -2.80 -7.94
C PHE A 128 -7.81 -3.61 -8.97
N GLY A 129 -8.26 -2.95 -10.04
CA GLY A 129 -8.99 -3.56 -11.14
C GLY A 129 -8.10 -3.74 -12.36
N PHE A 130 -8.08 -4.97 -12.86
CA PHE A 130 -7.32 -5.39 -14.01
C PHE A 130 -8.20 -5.49 -15.25
N GLN A 131 -7.57 -5.34 -16.40
CA GLN A 131 -8.14 -5.62 -17.72
C GLN A 131 -7.16 -6.50 -18.49
N ILE A 132 -7.69 -7.49 -19.19
CA ILE A 132 -6.91 -8.27 -20.16
C ILE A 132 -7.09 -7.62 -21.54
N GLN A 133 -5.99 -7.16 -22.12
CA GLN A 133 -5.94 -6.59 -23.46
C GLN A 133 -4.70 -7.15 -24.17
N ASP A 134 -4.86 -7.63 -25.41
CA ASP A 134 -3.76 -8.18 -26.21
C ASP A 134 -2.94 -9.25 -25.47
N GLN A 135 -3.63 -10.16 -24.78
CA GLN A 135 -3.03 -11.21 -23.93
C GLN A 135 -2.16 -10.68 -22.78
N GLN A 136 -2.38 -9.45 -22.34
CA GLN A 136 -1.70 -8.88 -21.17
C GLN A 136 -2.71 -8.46 -20.11
N ALA A 137 -2.50 -8.93 -18.89
CA ALA A 137 -3.21 -8.43 -17.73
C ALA A 137 -2.54 -7.12 -17.28
N ARG A 138 -3.30 -6.03 -17.29
CA ARG A 138 -2.81 -4.70 -16.89
C ARG A 138 -3.74 -4.07 -15.86
N LEU A 139 -3.17 -3.32 -14.93
CA LEU A 139 -3.95 -2.51 -14.00
C LEU A 139 -4.67 -1.41 -14.79
N ALA A 140 -6.00 -1.42 -14.74
CA ALA A 140 -6.86 -0.43 -15.37
C ALA A 140 -7.35 0.63 -14.37
N ARG A 141 -7.49 0.26 -13.09
CA ARG A 141 -7.92 1.17 -12.02
C ARG A 141 -7.26 0.81 -10.69
N ALA A 142 -6.99 1.83 -9.88
CA ALA A 142 -6.63 1.71 -8.48
C ALA A 142 -7.06 3.00 -7.77
N ASN A 143 -7.18 2.94 -6.45
CA ASN A 143 -7.66 4.03 -5.63
C ASN A 143 -6.78 4.21 -4.38
N LEU A 144 -6.76 5.44 -3.86
CA LEU A 144 -6.21 5.77 -2.55
C LEU A 144 -7.30 6.39 -1.69
N ASP A 145 -7.69 5.69 -0.63
CA ASP A 145 -8.51 6.30 0.43
C ASP A 145 -7.59 6.90 1.50
N VAL A 146 -7.87 8.14 1.88
CA VAL A 146 -7.19 8.84 2.99
C VAL A 146 -8.20 9.10 4.09
N ARG A 147 -7.95 8.59 5.29
CA ARG A 147 -8.83 8.77 6.46
C ARG A 147 -8.06 9.32 7.63
N LEU A 148 -8.69 10.21 8.39
CA LEU A 148 -8.13 10.79 9.60
C LEU A 148 -8.82 10.20 10.82
N PHE A 149 -8.04 9.96 11.88
CA PHE A 149 -8.53 9.46 13.15
C PHE A 149 -7.97 10.30 14.28
N PRO A 150 -8.80 10.94 15.12
CA PRO A 150 -8.32 11.46 16.39
C PRO A 150 -7.85 10.28 17.24
N LEU A 151 -6.80 10.49 18.02
CA LEU A 151 -6.16 9.46 18.83
C LEU A 151 -6.42 9.72 20.30
N ALA A 152 -6.79 8.66 21.01
CA ALA A 152 -6.86 8.65 22.45
C ALA A 152 -5.44 8.63 23.03
N LYS A 153 -5.28 9.15 24.25
CA LYS A 153 -3.99 9.08 24.98
C LYS A 153 -3.62 7.66 25.40
N SER A 154 -4.56 6.71 25.33
CA SER A 154 -4.31 5.30 25.61
C SER A 154 -3.48 4.65 24.49
N THR A 155 -2.56 3.79 24.90
CA THR A 155 -1.73 2.99 24.00
C THR A 155 -2.17 1.53 24.02
N SER A 156 -2.07 0.84 22.88
CA SER A 156 -2.12 -0.62 22.82
C SER A 156 -0.89 -1.25 23.49
N PRO A 157 -0.91 -2.58 23.73
CA PRO A 157 0.23 -3.30 24.32
C PRO A 157 1.55 -3.14 23.56
N ASP A 158 1.50 -2.80 22.27
CA ASP A 158 2.65 -2.58 21.39
C ASP A 158 3.08 -1.10 21.30
N GLY A 159 2.49 -0.23 22.13
CA GLY A 159 2.84 1.19 22.26
C GLY A 159 2.18 2.12 21.24
N ALA A 160 1.37 1.61 20.31
CA ALA A 160 0.64 2.45 19.35
C ALA A 160 -0.55 3.17 20.03
N LEU A 161 -0.80 4.42 19.68
CA LEU A 161 -1.99 5.14 20.15
C LEU A 161 -3.26 4.56 19.51
N GLN A 162 -4.36 4.55 20.24
CA GLN A 162 -5.64 3.99 19.80
C GLN A 162 -6.57 5.07 19.21
N PRO A 163 -7.46 4.75 18.26
CA PRO A 163 -8.49 5.69 17.80
C PRO A 163 -9.41 6.15 18.94
N ASP A 164 -9.66 7.46 19.03
CA ASP A 164 -10.65 8.02 19.95
C ASP A 164 -12.04 7.91 19.35
N SER A 165 -12.74 6.83 19.70
CA SER A 165 -14.10 6.56 19.23
C SER A 165 -15.11 7.63 19.68
N SER A 166 -14.86 8.31 20.80
CA SER A 166 -15.75 9.36 21.30
C SER A 166 -15.60 10.66 20.50
N ALA A 167 -14.36 11.04 20.19
CA ALA A 167 -14.06 12.17 19.33
C ALA A 167 -14.56 11.94 17.90
N LEU A 168 -14.40 10.72 17.36
CA LEU A 168 -14.96 10.32 16.06
C LEU A 168 -16.48 10.45 16.02
N ALA A 169 -17.19 9.96 17.05
CA ALA A 169 -18.65 10.04 17.11
C ALA A 169 -19.16 11.49 17.19
N GLN A 170 -18.34 12.40 17.71
CA GLN A 170 -18.63 13.84 17.79
C GLN A 170 -18.21 14.62 16.53
N GLY A 171 -17.57 13.97 15.56
CA GLY A 171 -17.04 14.63 14.37
C GLY A 171 -15.85 15.55 14.66
N LEU A 172 -15.10 15.31 15.73
CA LEU A 172 -13.97 16.13 16.14
C LEU A 172 -12.77 15.89 15.20
N MET A 173 -12.63 16.74 14.19
CA MET A 173 -11.50 16.72 13.25
C MET A 173 -11.12 18.14 12.82
N SER A 174 -9.83 18.36 12.51
CA SER A 174 -9.40 19.64 11.93
C SER A 174 -9.82 19.72 10.47
N GLU A 175 -10.60 20.74 10.11
CA GLU A 175 -10.97 21.04 8.73
C GLU A 175 -9.74 21.24 7.83
N ARG A 176 -8.63 21.72 8.39
CA ARG A 176 -7.37 21.89 7.65
C ARG A 176 -6.80 20.53 7.23
N PHE A 177 -6.77 19.58 8.15
CA PHE A 177 -6.31 18.21 7.85
C PHE A 177 -7.28 17.52 6.91
N GLU A 178 -8.59 17.65 7.10
CA GLU A 178 -9.58 17.05 6.20
C GLU A 178 -9.47 17.58 4.78
N ARG A 179 -9.30 18.90 4.62
CA ARG A 179 -9.07 19.52 3.32
C ARG A 179 -7.79 19.00 2.65
N THR A 180 -6.70 18.86 3.40
CA THR A 180 -5.45 18.31 2.85
C THR A 180 -5.59 16.83 2.50
N ALA A 181 -6.24 16.02 3.35
CA ALA A 181 -6.51 14.60 3.09
C ALA A 181 -7.36 14.40 1.85
N LYS A 182 -8.44 15.18 1.71
CA LYS A 182 -9.27 15.21 0.50
C LYS A 182 -8.46 15.64 -0.72
N HIS A 183 -7.65 16.69 -0.60
CA HIS A 183 -6.80 17.15 -1.70
C HIS A 183 -5.84 16.06 -2.19
N VAL A 184 -5.16 15.34 -1.28
CA VAL A 184 -4.26 14.24 -1.62
C VAL A 184 -5.00 13.11 -2.33
N ALA A 185 -6.17 12.71 -1.82
CA ALA A 185 -6.98 11.66 -2.45
C ALA A 185 -7.47 12.07 -3.85
N ASP A 186 -8.04 13.27 -3.99
CA ASP A 186 -8.62 13.78 -5.24
C ASP A 186 -7.55 14.05 -6.33
N ASN A 187 -6.28 14.24 -5.94
CA ASN A 187 -5.18 14.57 -6.86
C ASN A 187 -4.09 13.49 -6.86
N ILE A 188 -4.44 12.24 -6.54
CA ILE A 188 -3.44 11.17 -6.40
C ILE A 188 -2.60 10.96 -7.66
N ASP A 189 -3.16 11.16 -8.86
CA ASP A 189 -2.41 11.07 -10.12
C ASP A 189 -1.24 12.07 -10.21
N TYR A 190 -1.38 13.26 -9.61
CA TYR A 190 -0.27 14.20 -9.50
C TYR A 190 0.84 13.60 -8.63
N TYR A 191 0.49 13.12 -7.44
CA TYR A 191 1.46 12.58 -6.48
C TYR A 191 2.09 11.27 -6.95
N ARG A 192 1.45 10.53 -7.86
CA ARG A 192 2.03 9.34 -8.52
C ARG A 192 3.21 9.66 -9.44
N HIS A 193 3.49 10.93 -9.75
CA HIS A 193 4.77 11.29 -10.40
C HIS A 193 5.97 11.08 -9.45
N GLU A 194 5.73 11.08 -8.14
CA GLU A 194 6.74 10.70 -7.16
C GLU A 194 6.95 9.20 -7.16
N ARG A 195 8.20 8.77 -7.40
CA ARG A 195 8.55 7.34 -7.48
C ARG A 195 8.12 6.56 -6.24
N ILE A 196 8.22 7.18 -5.07
CA ILE A 196 7.82 6.56 -3.79
C ILE A 196 6.31 6.29 -3.72
N VAL A 197 5.48 7.14 -4.32
CA VAL A 197 4.01 6.96 -4.35
C VAL A 197 3.62 5.96 -5.43
N ASP A 198 4.19 6.04 -6.64
CA ASP A 198 3.88 5.06 -7.70
C ASP A 198 4.31 3.64 -7.31
N ARG A 199 5.42 3.48 -6.59
CA ARG A 199 5.83 2.18 -6.03
C ARG A 199 4.78 1.60 -5.08
N MET A 200 4.08 2.41 -4.30
CA MET A 200 3.01 1.89 -3.42
C MET A 200 1.84 1.32 -4.23
N PHE A 201 1.50 1.96 -5.35
CA PHE A 201 0.54 1.39 -6.30
C PHE A 201 1.04 0.10 -6.93
N ALA A 202 2.32 0.03 -7.33
CA ALA A 202 2.91 -1.19 -7.88
C ALA A 202 2.93 -2.35 -6.86
N TYR A 203 3.29 -2.09 -5.60
CA TYR A 203 3.22 -3.09 -4.54
C TYR A 203 1.78 -3.50 -4.24
N GLY A 204 0.86 -2.54 -4.18
CA GLY A 204 -0.55 -2.82 -3.94
C GLY A 204 -1.19 -3.65 -5.06
N GLU A 205 -0.85 -3.35 -6.30
CA GLU A 205 -1.25 -4.09 -7.50
C GLU A 205 -0.79 -5.56 -7.42
N VAL A 206 0.49 -5.79 -7.14
CA VAL A 206 1.06 -7.13 -7.01
C VAL A 206 0.50 -7.86 -5.79
N ALA A 207 0.33 -7.18 -4.65
CA ALA A 207 -0.28 -7.77 -3.47
C ALA A 207 -1.74 -8.19 -3.73
N ALA A 208 -2.51 -7.37 -4.44
CA ALA A 208 -3.89 -7.68 -4.81
C ALA A 208 -3.97 -8.87 -5.77
N PHE A 209 -3.05 -8.95 -6.74
CA PHE A 209 -2.90 -10.10 -7.63
C PHE A 209 -2.55 -11.39 -6.86
N ILE A 210 -1.56 -11.33 -5.95
CA ILE A 210 -1.16 -12.48 -5.11
C ILE A 210 -2.32 -12.97 -4.22
N ARG A 211 -3.11 -12.05 -3.65
CA ARG A 211 -4.30 -12.45 -2.88
C ARG A 211 -5.34 -13.17 -3.75
N GLU A 212 -5.47 -12.80 -5.02
CA GLU A 212 -6.36 -13.50 -5.94
C GLU A 212 -5.85 -14.89 -6.28
N LEU A 213 -4.53 -15.07 -6.45
CA LEU A 213 -3.94 -16.40 -6.59
C LEU A 213 -4.22 -17.27 -5.35
N LYS A 214 -4.04 -16.72 -4.14
CA LYS A 214 -4.36 -17.46 -2.91
C LYS A 214 -5.83 -17.88 -2.86
N ARG A 215 -6.75 -16.99 -3.26
CA ARG A 215 -8.19 -17.29 -3.33
C ARG A 215 -8.53 -18.35 -4.37
N SER A 216 -7.76 -18.39 -5.45
CA SER A 216 -7.85 -19.42 -6.50
C SER A 216 -7.19 -20.75 -6.10
N GLY A 217 -6.65 -20.84 -4.87
CA GLY A 217 -6.11 -22.09 -4.31
C GLY A 217 -4.63 -22.34 -4.58
N PHE A 218 -3.89 -21.38 -5.12
CA PHE A 218 -2.45 -21.53 -5.38
C PHE A 218 -1.63 -21.46 -4.08
N ASP A 219 -0.60 -22.31 -3.97
CA ASP A 219 0.35 -22.31 -2.86
C ASP A 219 1.35 -21.14 -3.02
N LEU A 220 1.12 -20.08 -2.24
CA LEU A 220 1.96 -18.90 -2.24
C LEU A 220 3.35 -19.13 -1.64
N GLU A 221 3.56 -20.11 -0.75
CA GLU A 221 4.89 -20.40 -0.21
C GLU A 221 5.75 -21.08 -1.27
N SER A 222 5.19 -22.04 -2.01
CA SER A 222 5.86 -22.66 -3.16
C SER A 222 6.19 -21.62 -4.23
N LEU A 223 5.23 -20.75 -4.56
CA LEU A 223 5.45 -19.68 -5.54
C LEU A 223 6.56 -18.70 -5.10
N ALA A 224 6.61 -18.37 -3.80
CA ALA A 224 7.68 -17.54 -3.27
C ALA A 224 9.07 -18.21 -3.37
N ALA A 225 9.14 -19.53 -3.19
CA ALA A 225 10.37 -20.28 -3.31
C ALA A 225 10.85 -20.35 -4.77
N GLU A 226 9.95 -20.55 -5.73
CA GLU A 226 10.23 -20.51 -7.18
C GLU A 226 10.82 -19.14 -7.57
N ILE A 227 10.15 -18.05 -7.19
CA ILE A 227 10.59 -16.69 -7.50
C ILE A 227 11.95 -16.38 -6.87
N ALA A 228 12.21 -16.86 -5.66
CA ALA A 228 13.48 -16.64 -4.96
C ALA A 228 14.62 -17.50 -5.53
N GLY A 229 14.35 -18.77 -5.86
CA GLY A 229 15.34 -19.69 -6.42
C GLY A 229 15.83 -19.27 -7.81
N GLU A 230 14.96 -18.67 -8.62
CA GLU A 230 15.35 -18.13 -9.95
C GLU A 230 16.10 -16.78 -9.87
N THR A 231 16.20 -16.17 -8.68
CA THR A 231 17.09 -15.01 -8.46
C THR A 231 18.48 -15.38 -7.95
N GLU A 232 18.76 -16.67 -7.73
CA GLU A 232 20.04 -17.20 -7.23
C GLU A 232 20.82 -17.99 -8.31
N GLU A 233 20.74 -17.59 -9.59
CA GLU A 233 21.70 -18.05 -10.62
C GLU A 233 22.94 -17.11 -10.68
N PRO A 234 24.15 -17.68 -10.85
CA PRO A 234 25.45 -17.09 -10.45
C PRO A 234 25.91 -15.84 -11.20
#